data_AF-A0A1I3V9V6-F1
#
_entry.id   AF-A0A1I3V9V6-F1
#
_cell.length_a   1.000
_cell.length_b   1.000
_cell.length_c   1.000
_cell.angle_alpha   90.00
_cell.angle_beta   90.00
_cell.angle_gamma   90.00
#
_symmetry.space_group_name_H-M   'P 1'
#
loop_
_entity.id
_entity.type
_entity.pdbx_description
1 polymer ?
#
loop_
_entity_poly.entity_id
_entity_poly.type
_entity_poly.pdbx_seq_one_letter_code
_entity_poly.pdbx_strand_id
1 'polypeptide(L)'
;MFNYIKADLYRLFHKKSNYIFYGIVFTLFIAVVIIARTSVEGELSFAEGYLQLGIILLTQFFPLVFGLQAYVAVFTNDLSANTYQNIFTNGISKVEFVIGKAITMIIYLLTTFLSGAVLYSLIYVILLMTEDGPIDFESFGNLAVVSITIFLGMLGYAAVANILAYFSQNSTISIITMGALVSGVILQLFNLVSLFTDKIEFLREYTLSYHMNEASNQMMGSIIGGETAYSASFQAWGVALIYLVIASIIGIIVLNKIEIKEGK
;
A
#
# COMPACT_ATOMS: atom_id res chain seq x y z
N MET A 1 -22.45 2.75 12.11
CA MET A 1 -21.30 2.42 11.23
C MET A 1 -21.52 2.57 9.70
N PHE A 2 -22.45 1.84 9.06
CA PHE A 2 -22.51 1.76 7.57
C PHE A 2 -22.71 3.12 6.86
N ASN A 3 -23.57 3.99 7.40
CA ASN A 3 -23.79 5.32 6.84
C ASN A 3 -22.52 6.19 6.87
N TYR A 4 -21.67 6.04 7.88
CA TYR A 4 -20.39 6.72 7.97
C TYR A 4 -19.44 6.26 6.87
N ILE A 5 -19.28 4.95 6.69
CA ILE A 5 -18.45 4.36 5.63
C ILE A 5 -18.93 4.83 4.25
N LYS A 6 -20.26 4.78 4.02
CA LYS A 6 -20.85 5.24 2.76
C LYS A 6 -20.56 6.72 2.48
N ALA A 7 -20.70 7.59 3.49
CA ALA A 7 -20.43 9.01 3.36
C ALA A 7 -18.94 9.27 3.07
N ASP A 8 -18.03 8.56 3.75
CA ASP A 8 -16.60 8.73 3.57
C ASP A 8 -16.14 8.22 2.19
N LEU A 9 -16.62 7.06 1.75
CA LEU A 9 -16.38 6.54 0.39
C LEU A 9 -16.97 7.46 -0.67
N TYR A 10 -18.19 7.96 -0.47
CA TYR A 10 -18.80 8.90 -1.41
C TYR A 10 -17.93 10.14 -1.58
N ARG A 11 -17.46 10.72 -0.48
CA ARG A 11 -16.53 11.86 -0.48
C ARG A 11 -15.22 11.53 -1.21
N LEU A 12 -14.62 10.37 -0.93
CA LEU A 12 -13.36 9.94 -1.53
C LEU A 12 -13.48 9.74 -3.04
N PHE A 13 -14.52 9.07 -3.50
CA PHE A 13 -14.73 8.82 -4.92
C PHE A 13 -15.21 10.08 -5.65
N HIS A 14 -15.98 10.99 -5.06
CA HIS A 14 -16.43 12.18 -5.80
C HIS A 14 -15.41 13.33 -5.83
N LYS A 15 -14.26 13.19 -5.16
CA LYS A 15 -13.23 14.24 -5.13
C LYS A 15 -12.45 14.27 -6.44
N LYS A 16 -12.69 15.30 -7.26
CA LYS A 16 -12.00 15.51 -8.56
C LYS A 16 -10.48 15.39 -8.48
N SER A 17 -9.86 15.87 -7.41
CA SER A 17 -8.41 15.79 -7.23
C SER A 17 -7.89 14.35 -7.19
N ASN A 18 -8.66 13.41 -6.67
CA ASN A 18 -8.25 12.00 -6.58
C ASN A 18 -8.19 11.36 -7.97
N TYR A 19 -9.20 11.64 -8.81
CA TYR A 19 -9.20 11.16 -10.20
C TYR A 19 -8.05 11.73 -11.02
N ILE A 20 -7.81 13.04 -10.90
CA ILE A 20 -6.69 13.69 -11.60
C ILE A 20 -5.36 13.12 -11.13
N PHE A 21 -5.18 12.97 -9.81
CA PHE A 21 -3.97 12.40 -9.25
C PHE A 21 -3.70 10.99 -9.78
N TYR A 22 -4.65 10.05 -9.61
CA TYR A 22 -4.42 8.67 -10.06
C TYR A 22 -4.33 8.57 -11.58
N GLY A 23 -5.08 9.38 -12.33
CA GLY A 23 -4.93 9.44 -13.78
C GLY A 23 -3.49 9.82 -14.19
N ILE A 24 -2.95 10.89 -13.62
CA ILE A 24 -1.56 11.31 -13.89
C ILE A 24 -0.57 10.23 -13.46
N VAL A 25 -0.72 9.67 -12.26
CA VAL A 25 0.23 8.68 -11.75
C VAL A 25 0.19 7.38 -12.56
N PHE A 26 -0.98 6.89 -12.97
CA PHE A 26 -1.07 5.72 -13.85
C PHE A 26 -0.47 5.99 -15.23
N THR A 27 -0.72 7.16 -15.82
CA THR A 27 -0.10 7.54 -17.10
C THR A 27 1.41 7.63 -16.97
N LEU A 28 1.93 8.27 -15.91
CA LEU A 28 3.37 8.35 -15.66
C LEU A 28 3.98 6.97 -15.42
N PHE A 29 3.31 6.10 -14.68
CA PHE A 29 3.77 4.74 -14.44
C PHE A 29 3.92 3.97 -15.76
N ILE A 30 2.87 3.95 -16.60
CA ILE A 30 2.90 3.30 -17.92
C ILE A 30 4.00 3.92 -18.79
N ALA A 31 4.10 5.25 -18.83
CA ALA A 31 5.12 5.93 -19.61
C ALA A 31 6.55 5.57 -19.17
N VAL A 32 6.81 5.51 -17.86
CA VAL A 32 8.11 5.10 -17.31
C VAL A 32 8.43 3.65 -17.68
N VAL A 33 7.46 2.73 -17.59
CA VAL A 33 7.65 1.32 -17.99
C VAL A 33 8.00 1.22 -19.48
N ILE A 34 7.27 1.93 -20.34
CA ILE A 34 7.53 1.95 -21.80
C ILE A 34 8.91 2.52 -22.10
N ILE A 35 9.25 3.68 -21.53
CA ILE A 35 10.56 4.33 -21.74
C ILE A 35 11.69 3.43 -21.25
N ALA A 36 11.55 2.85 -20.05
CA ALA A 36 12.52 1.92 -19.49
C ALA A 36 12.69 0.70 -20.41
N ARG A 37 11.59 0.12 -20.91
CA ARG A 37 11.67 -1.01 -21.85
C ARG A 37 12.37 -0.66 -23.15
N THR A 38 12.10 0.52 -23.72
CA THR A 38 12.77 0.99 -24.95
C THR A 38 14.26 1.25 -24.77
N SER A 39 14.71 1.49 -23.54
CA SER A 39 16.11 1.82 -23.22
C SER A 39 16.96 0.59 -22.92
N VAL A 40 16.35 -0.57 -22.73
CA VAL A 40 17.03 -1.84 -22.42
C VAL A 40 16.99 -2.73 -23.65
N GLU A 41 18.16 -2.96 -24.27
CA GLU A 41 18.30 -4.04 -25.24
C GLU A 41 18.20 -5.38 -24.50
N GLY A 42 17.38 -6.30 -25.00
CA GLY A 42 17.18 -7.59 -24.36
C GLY A 42 16.55 -8.60 -25.30
N GLU A 43 16.71 -9.88 -24.97
CA GLU A 43 16.24 -11.02 -25.78
C GLU A 43 14.71 -11.23 -25.70
N LEU A 44 14.05 -10.66 -24.69
CA LEU A 44 12.60 -10.75 -24.51
C LEU A 44 11.85 -9.89 -25.52
N SER A 45 10.61 -10.27 -25.85
CA SER A 45 9.69 -9.41 -26.61
C SER A 45 9.43 -8.07 -25.90
N PHE A 46 8.87 -7.09 -26.59
CA PHE A 46 8.56 -5.82 -25.96
C PHE A 46 7.45 -6.00 -24.91
N ALA A 47 6.42 -6.78 -25.22
CA ALA A 47 5.29 -7.04 -24.33
C ALA A 47 5.70 -7.77 -23.05
N GLU A 48 6.53 -8.82 -23.14
CA GLU A 48 7.02 -9.56 -21.96
C GLU A 48 7.90 -8.68 -21.07
N GLY A 49 8.85 -7.94 -21.68
CA GLY A 49 9.71 -7.03 -20.91
C GLY A 49 8.93 -5.88 -20.27
N TYR A 50 7.86 -5.38 -20.93
CA TYR A 50 6.93 -4.43 -20.34
C TYR A 50 6.30 -5.02 -19.06
N LEU A 51 5.74 -6.23 -19.15
CA LEU A 51 5.10 -6.92 -18.02
C LEU A 51 6.06 -7.09 -16.82
N GLN A 52 7.27 -7.59 -17.06
CA GLN A 52 8.28 -7.79 -16.02
C GLN A 52 8.74 -6.48 -15.36
N LEU A 53 9.03 -5.44 -16.16
CA LEU A 53 9.41 -4.13 -15.63
C LEU A 53 8.28 -3.50 -14.81
N GLY A 54 7.03 -3.70 -15.21
CA GLY A 54 5.87 -3.30 -14.42
C GLY A 54 5.87 -3.91 -13.04
N ILE A 55 6.15 -5.21 -12.91
CA ILE A 55 6.21 -5.89 -11.61
C ILE A 55 7.31 -5.29 -10.73
N ILE A 56 8.50 -5.03 -11.28
CA ILE A 56 9.62 -4.42 -10.55
C ILE A 56 9.28 -3.01 -10.08
N LEU A 57 8.75 -2.17 -10.97
CA LEU A 57 8.41 -0.79 -10.62
C LEU A 57 7.22 -0.73 -9.63
N LEU A 58 6.32 -1.71 -9.70
CA LEU A 58 5.18 -1.82 -8.80
C LEU A 58 5.63 -2.17 -7.38
N THR A 59 6.65 -3.00 -7.17
CA THR A 59 7.18 -3.25 -5.80
C THR A 59 7.89 -2.05 -5.20
N GLN A 60 8.58 -1.25 -6.01
CA GLN A 60 9.41 -0.14 -5.52
C GLN A 60 8.65 1.18 -5.35
N PHE A 61 7.86 1.58 -6.36
CA PHE A 61 7.26 2.92 -6.40
C PHE A 61 5.81 2.94 -5.92
N PHE A 62 5.08 1.85 -6.14
CA PHE A 62 3.64 1.82 -5.86
C PHE A 62 3.33 2.06 -4.39
N PRO A 63 4.01 1.43 -3.41
CA PRO A 63 3.73 1.67 -2.00
C PRO A 63 3.90 3.15 -1.65
N LEU A 64 5.01 3.76 -2.07
CA LEU A 64 5.36 5.14 -1.75
C LEU A 64 4.37 6.17 -2.31
N VAL A 65 3.98 6.02 -3.57
CA VAL A 65 3.11 7.02 -4.23
C VAL A 65 1.64 6.74 -3.95
N PHE A 66 1.18 5.51 -4.20
CA PHE A 66 -0.23 5.16 -4.08
C PHE A 66 -0.62 4.90 -2.62
N GLY A 67 0.22 4.18 -1.87
CA GLY A 67 -0.06 3.87 -0.46
C GLY A 67 -0.12 5.11 0.40
N LEU A 68 0.83 6.03 0.23
CA LEU A 68 0.84 7.28 0.97
C LEU A 68 -0.36 8.18 0.62
N GLN A 69 -0.67 8.33 -0.68
CA GLN A 69 -1.83 9.11 -1.10
C GLN A 69 -3.14 8.50 -0.58
N ALA A 70 -3.29 7.18 -0.64
CA ALA A 70 -4.46 6.50 -0.11
C ALA A 70 -4.64 6.75 1.38
N TYR A 71 -3.53 6.68 2.12
CA TYR A 71 -3.52 6.97 3.54
C TYR A 71 -3.93 8.42 3.85
N VAL A 72 -3.38 9.40 3.12
CA VAL A 72 -3.74 10.82 3.24
C VAL A 72 -5.22 11.02 2.94
N ALA A 73 -5.74 10.44 1.87
CA ALA A 73 -7.13 10.58 1.50
C ALA A 73 -8.09 10.05 2.58
N VAL A 74 -7.78 8.90 3.16
CA VAL A 74 -8.67 8.21 4.11
C VAL A 74 -8.53 8.74 5.54
N PHE A 75 -7.30 8.93 6.03
CA PHE A 75 -7.06 9.15 7.46
C PHE A 75 -6.78 10.60 7.85
N THR A 76 -6.14 11.39 6.99
CA THR A 76 -5.63 12.71 7.43
C THR A 76 -6.67 13.80 7.35
N ASN A 77 -7.74 13.63 6.58
CA ASN A 77 -8.78 14.65 6.46
C ASN A 77 -9.46 14.95 7.80
N ASP A 78 -9.77 13.92 8.59
CA ASP A 78 -10.42 14.12 9.89
C ASP A 78 -9.47 14.70 10.95
N LEU A 79 -8.18 14.36 10.85
CA LEU A 79 -7.11 14.92 11.70
C LEU A 79 -6.87 16.40 11.39
N SER A 80 -6.72 16.74 10.11
CA SER A 80 -6.44 18.13 9.70
C SER A 80 -7.62 19.06 9.92
N ALA A 81 -8.85 18.54 9.88
CA ALA A 81 -10.06 19.32 10.11
C ALA A 81 -10.54 19.29 11.57
N ASN A 82 -9.83 18.62 12.48
CA ASN A 82 -10.22 18.41 13.89
C ASN A 82 -11.66 17.90 14.06
N THR A 83 -12.14 17.06 13.14
CA THR A 83 -13.54 16.60 13.12
C THR A 83 -13.83 15.45 14.06
N TYR A 84 -12.82 14.90 14.76
CA TYR A 84 -12.98 13.80 15.71
C TYR A 84 -14.04 14.10 16.77
N GLN A 85 -14.06 15.32 17.31
CA GLN A 85 -15.07 15.71 18.30
C GLN A 85 -16.47 15.59 17.72
N ASN A 86 -16.71 16.17 16.54
CA ASN A 86 -18.00 16.11 15.85
C ASN A 86 -18.43 14.66 15.55
N ILE A 87 -17.49 13.81 15.14
CA ILE A 87 -17.75 12.40 14.84
C ILE A 87 -18.24 11.64 16.09
N PHE A 88 -17.56 11.82 17.22
CA PHE A 88 -17.90 11.10 18.46
C PHE A 88 -19.12 11.69 19.18
N THR A 89 -19.33 13.01 19.10
CA THR A 89 -20.55 13.66 19.62
C THR A 89 -21.80 13.25 18.82
N ASN A 90 -21.66 12.95 17.53
CA ASN A 90 -22.74 12.42 16.69
C ASN A 90 -23.07 10.94 16.96
N GLY A 91 -22.51 10.34 18.01
CA GLY A 91 -22.89 9.01 18.49
C GLY A 91 -22.17 7.83 17.83
N ILE A 92 -21.13 8.08 17.01
CA ILE A 92 -20.29 7.00 16.47
C ILE A 92 -19.33 6.54 17.57
N SER A 93 -19.29 5.26 17.88
CA SER A 93 -18.34 4.72 18.85
C SER A 93 -16.90 4.71 18.30
N LYS A 94 -15.90 4.80 19.18
CA LYS A 94 -14.47 4.74 18.80
C LYS A 94 -14.13 3.42 18.07
N VAL A 95 -14.79 2.32 18.43
CA VAL A 95 -14.66 1.02 17.76
C VAL A 95 -15.20 1.09 16.34
N GLU A 96 -16.43 1.59 16.14
CA GLU A 96 -17.02 1.74 14.81
C GLU A 96 -16.22 2.69 13.93
N PHE A 97 -15.60 3.72 14.50
CA PHE A 97 -14.73 4.64 13.78
C PHE A 97 -13.49 3.93 13.23
N VAL A 98 -12.74 3.20 14.07
CA VAL A 98 -11.53 2.47 13.63
C VAL A 98 -11.87 1.41 12.59
N ILE A 99 -12.89 0.59 12.83
CA ILE A 99 -13.35 -0.44 11.89
C ILE A 99 -13.84 0.22 10.58
N GLY A 100 -14.61 1.31 10.68
CA GLY A 100 -15.11 2.03 9.52
C GLY A 100 -14.00 2.60 8.64
N LYS A 101 -12.94 3.12 9.27
CA LYS A 101 -11.75 3.60 8.54
C LYS A 101 -10.95 2.47 7.90
N ALA A 102 -10.78 1.33 8.59
CA ALA A 102 -10.12 0.16 8.01
C ALA A 102 -10.89 -0.34 6.76
N ILE A 103 -12.22 -0.46 6.84
CA ILE A 103 -13.07 -0.86 5.70
C ILE A 103 -12.97 0.16 4.57
N THR A 104 -12.99 1.46 4.89
CA THR A 104 -12.87 2.53 3.89
C THR A 104 -11.52 2.45 3.17
N MET A 105 -10.43 2.21 3.91
CA MET A 105 -9.09 2.02 3.32
C MET A 105 -9.04 0.78 2.43
N ILE A 106 -9.61 -0.35 2.87
CA ILE A 106 -9.68 -1.59 2.09
C ILE A 106 -10.37 -1.33 0.75
N ILE A 107 -11.58 -0.74 0.77
CA ILE A 107 -12.35 -0.48 -0.45
C ILE A 107 -11.61 0.52 -1.34
N TYR A 108 -11.08 1.60 -0.78
CA TYR A 108 -10.39 2.64 -1.54
C TYR A 108 -9.10 2.13 -2.22
N LEU A 109 -8.28 1.37 -1.49
CA LEU A 109 -7.12 0.69 -2.07
C LEU A 109 -7.56 -0.32 -3.13
N LEU A 110 -8.53 -1.19 -2.83
CA LEU A 110 -8.98 -2.22 -3.78
C LEU A 110 -9.43 -1.59 -5.10
N THR A 111 -10.24 -0.53 -5.06
CA THR A 111 -10.65 0.17 -6.28
C THR A 111 -9.46 0.77 -7.03
N THR A 112 -8.49 1.33 -6.31
CA THR A 112 -7.27 1.89 -6.92
C THR A 112 -6.44 0.80 -7.61
N PHE A 113 -6.20 -0.33 -6.94
CA PHE A 113 -5.49 -1.48 -7.52
C PHE A 113 -6.20 -2.03 -8.74
N LEU A 114 -7.51 -2.26 -8.67
CA LEU A 114 -8.29 -2.76 -9.80
C LEU A 114 -8.24 -1.80 -10.98
N SER A 115 -8.35 -0.50 -10.74
CA SER A 115 -8.25 0.50 -11.81
C SER A 115 -6.87 0.49 -12.48
N GLY A 116 -5.79 0.39 -11.69
CA GLY A 116 -4.43 0.29 -12.20
C GLY A 116 -4.19 -1.03 -12.96
N ALA A 117 -4.66 -2.14 -12.41
CA ALA A 117 -4.55 -3.46 -13.04
C ALA A 117 -5.27 -3.51 -14.39
N VAL A 118 -6.48 -2.96 -14.48
CA VAL A 118 -7.21 -2.87 -15.75
C VAL A 118 -6.45 -2.02 -16.76
N LEU A 119 -6.03 -0.81 -16.40
CA LEU A 119 -5.29 0.08 -17.31
C LEU A 119 -3.98 -0.55 -17.78
N TYR A 120 -3.20 -1.12 -16.86
CA TYR A 120 -1.92 -1.74 -17.17
C TYR A 120 -2.06 -2.96 -18.08
N SER A 121 -3.05 -3.82 -17.79
CA SER A 121 -3.33 -5.03 -18.58
C SER A 121 -3.85 -4.69 -19.97
N LEU A 122 -4.65 -3.63 -20.12
CA LEU A 122 -5.11 -3.17 -21.43
C LEU A 122 -3.94 -2.78 -22.34
N ILE A 123 -2.96 -2.04 -21.82
CA ILE A 123 -1.76 -1.67 -22.58
C ILE A 123 -0.94 -2.92 -22.94
N TYR A 124 -0.76 -3.85 -22.00
CA TYR A 124 -0.07 -5.12 -22.28
C TYR A 124 -0.75 -5.89 -23.43
N VAL A 125 -2.07 -6.03 -23.41
CA VAL A 125 -2.82 -6.72 -24.47
C VAL A 125 -2.65 -6.02 -25.82
N ILE A 126 -2.68 -4.68 -25.86
CA ILE A 126 -2.44 -3.91 -27.09
C ILE A 126 -1.03 -4.18 -27.65
N LEU A 127 -0.01 -4.20 -26.78
CA LEU A 127 1.36 -4.50 -27.18
C LEU A 127 1.47 -5.94 -27.71
N LEU A 128 0.86 -6.89 -27.02
CA LEU A 128 0.86 -8.30 -27.41
C LEU A 128 0.22 -8.52 -28.79
N MET A 129 -0.91 -7.87 -29.06
CA MET A 129 -1.58 -7.91 -30.36
C MET A 129 -0.74 -7.31 -31.49
N THR A 130 0.23 -6.46 -31.17
CA THR A 130 1.13 -5.85 -32.17
C THR A 130 2.30 -6.78 -32.51
N GLU A 131 2.67 -7.67 -31.59
CA GLU A 131 3.81 -8.59 -31.73
C GLU A 131 3.41 -10.02 -32.15
N ASP A 132 2.10 -10.30 -32.29
CA ASP A 132 1.55 -11.66 -32.47
C ASP A 132 2.09 -12.67 -31.43
N GLY A 133 2.37 -12.19 -30.21
CA GLY A 133 2.96 -12.96 -29.12
C GLY A 133 1.92 -13.80 -28.35
N PRO A 134 2.35 -14.91 -27.71
CA PRO A 134 1.48 -15.68 -26.81
C PRO A 134 1.23 -14.92 -25.50
N ILE A 135 0.05 -15.12 -24.90
CA ILE A 135 -0.26 -14.56 -23.58
C ILE A 135 0.58 -15.30 -22.52
N ASP A 136 1.40 -14.54 -21.79
CA ASP A 136 2.14 -15.04 -20.64
C ASP A 136 1.26 -15.04 -19.38
N PHE A 137 0.49 -16.11 -19.21
CA PHE A 137 -0.38 -16.31 -18.05
C PHE A 137 0.37 -16.41 -16.72
N GLU A 138 1.64 -16.83 -16.74
CA GLU A 138 2.44 -17.02 -15.54
C GLU A 138 2.90 -15.68 -14.96
N SER A 139 3.43 -14.79 -15.79
CA SER A 139 3.77 -13.43 -15.39
C SER A 139 2.54 -12.62 -14.95
N PHE A 140 1.36 -12.89 -15.53
CA PHE A 140 0.09 -12.34 -15.01
C PHE A 140 -0.24 -12.86 -13.61
N GLY A 141 -0.05 -14.16 -13.35
CA GLY A 141 -0.17 -14.74 -12.02
C GLY A 141 0.76 -14.07 -11.02
N ASN A 142 2.03 -13.86 -11.40
CA ASN A 142 3.02 -13.16 -10.57
C ASN A 142 2.60 -11.72 -10.28
N LEU A 143 2.12 -10.97 -11.28
CA LEU A 143 1.61 -9.61 -11.09
C LEU A 143 0.45 -9.57 -10.09
N ALA A 144 -0.47 -10.54 -10.16
CA ALA A 144 -1.59 -10.63 -9.22
C ALA A 144 -1.12 -10.91 -7.79
N VAL A 145 -0.20 -11.87 -7.60
CA VAL A 145 0.37 -12.22 -6.28
C VAL A 145 1.14 -11.04 -5.69
N VAL A 146 1.93 -10.33 -6.49
CA VAL A 146 2.67 -9.13 -6.09
C VAL A 146 1.71 -8.02 -5.67
N SER A 147 0.67 -7.79 -6.47
CA SER A 147 -0.37 -6.79 -6.18
C SER A 147 -1.07 -7.07 -4.85
N ILE A 148 -1.43 -8.33 -4.57
CA ILE A 148 -2.03 -8.74 -3.30
C ILE A 148 -1.06 -8.51 -2.14
N THR A 149 0.22 -8.85 -2.32
CA THR A 149 1.24 -8.69 -1.27
C THR A 149 1.39 -7.22 -0.88
N ILE A 150 1.51 -6.33 -1.86
CA ILE A 150 1.64 -4.89 -1.61
C ILE A 150 0.35 -4.33 -1.03
N PHE A 151 -0.81 -4.75 -1.53
CA PHE A 151 -2.11 -4.37 -0.98
C PHE A 151 -2.22 -4.70 0.51
N LEU A 152 -1.89 -5.93 0.92
CA LEU A 152 -1.92 -6.35 2.32
C LEU A 152 -0.87 -5.61 3.16
N GLY A 153 0.35 -5.46 2.63
CA GLY A 153 1.41 -4.69 3.30
C GLY A 153 0.98 -3.26 3.61
N MET A 154 0.37 -2.57 2.64
CA MET A 154 -0.12 -1.20 2.83
C MET A 154 -1.25 -1.09 3.85
N LEU A 155 -2.14 -2.08 3.91
CA LEU A 155 -3.17 -2.12 4.95
C LEU A 155 -2.54 -2.27 6.35
N GLY A 156 -1.55 -3.16 6.49
CA GLY A 156 -0.79 -3.31 7.73
C GLY A 156 -0.06 -2.03 8.12
N TYR A 157 0.66 -1.39 7.18
CA TYR A 157 1.36 -0.12 7.44
C TYR A 157 0.40 1.00 7.82
N ALA A 158 -0.75 1.11 7.14
CA ALA A 158 -1.76 2.11 7.46
C ALA A 158 -2.30 1.90 8.90
N ALA A 159 -2.58 0.65 9.29
CA ALA A 159 -3.05 0.33 10.63
C ALA A 159 -2.02 0.71 11.71
N VAL A 160 -0.73 0.41 11.48
CA VAL A 160 0.35 0.81 12.40
C VAL A 160 0.51 2.33 12.47
N ALA A 161 0.51 3.02 11.32
CA ALA A 161 0.60 4.47 11.26
C ALA A 161 -0.55 5.16 12.01
N ASN A 162 -1.74 4.56 12.00
CA ASN A 162 -2.91 5.08 12.70
C ASN A 162 -2.78 5.07 14.22
N ILE A 163 -2.01 4.15 14.82
CA ILE A 163 -1.78 4.17 16.27
C ILE A 163 -1.15 5.52 16.66
N LEU A 164 -0.11 5.94 15.94
CA LEU A 164 0.55 7.22 16.16
C LEU A 164 -0.32 8.41 15.75
N ALA A 165 -1.14 8.25 14.71
CA ALA A 165 -2.10 9.27 14.29
C ALA A 165 -3.12 9.57 15.40
N TYR A 166 -3.68 8.52 16.02
CA TYR A 166 -4.63 8.64 17.13
C TYR A 166 -3.96 9.16 18.39
N PHE A 167 -2.71 8.75 18.65
CA PHE A 167 -1.94 9.23 19.79
C PHE A 167 -1.62 10.73 19.69
N SER A 168 -1.08 11.15 18.56
CA SER A 168 -0.62 12.53 18.37
C SER A 168 -1.76 13.51 18.03
N GLN A 169 -2.84 12.99 17.44
CA GLN A 169 -3.89 13.78 16.79
C GLN A 169 -3.30 14.83 15.83
N ASN A 170 -2.27 14.42 15.07
CA ASN A 170 -1.55 15.29 14.15
C ASN A 170 -1.39 14.59 12.80
N SER A 171 -1.90 15.21 11.74
CA SER A 171 -1.85 14.67 10.39
C SER A 171 -0.43 14.59 9.84
N THR A 172 0.44 15.56 10.15
CA THR A 172 1.84 15.56 9.72
C THR A 172 2.62 14.37 10.30
N ILE A 173 2.51 14.11 11.61
CA ILE A 173 3.18 12.98 12.27
C ILE A 173 2.68 11.65 11.68
N SER A 174 1.38 11.55 11.46
CA SER A 174 0.72 10.41 10.84
C SER A 174 1.24 10.14 9.42
N ILE A 175 1.36 11.17 8.58
CA ILE A 175 1.91 11.07 7.21
C ILE A 175 3.39 10.67 7.23
N ILE A 176 4.21 11.30 8.09
CA ILE A 176 5.63 10.96 8.22
C ILE A 176 5.80 9.50 8.65
N THR A 177 4.96 9.03 9.58
CA THR A 177 4.98 7.64 10.04
C THR A 177 4.66 6.68 8.90
N MET A 178 3.58 6.93 8.14
CA MET A 178 3.23 6.11 6.98
C MET A 178 4.36 6.11 5.94
N GLY A 179 4.93 7.27 5.63
CA GLY A 179 6.06 7.39 4.71
C GLY A 179 7.29 6.60 5.16
N ALA A 180 7.63 6.66 6.46
CA ALA A 180 8.76 5.92 7.02
C ALA A 180 8.56 4.39 6.98
N LEU A 181 7.33 3.92 7.23
CA LEU A 181 6.99 2.50 7.17
C LEU A 181 7.09 1.95 5.74
N VAL A 182 6.49 2.68 4.81
CA VAL A 182 6.35 2.26 3.40
C VAL A 182 7.66 2.40 2.62
N SER A 183 8.51 3.37 2.97
CA SER A 183 9.85 3.52 2.38
C SER A 183 10.85 2.44 2.80
N GLY A 184 10.51 1.63 3.81
CA GLY A 184 11.45 0.66 4.37
C GLY A 184 12.55 1.27 5.23
N VAL A 185 12.52 2.58 5.50
CA VAL A 185 13.53 3.27 6.34
C VAL A 185 13.63 2.63 7.71
N ILE A 186 12.50 2.21 8.30
CA ILE A 186 12.50 1.53 9.60
C ILE A 186 13.32 0.22 9.55
N LEU A 187 13.16 -0.58 8.50
CA LEU A 187 13.94 -1.81 8.33
C LEU A 187 15.44 -1.50 8.12
N GLN A 188 15.76 -0.47 7.33
CA GLN A 188 17.14 -0.05 7.12
C GLN A 188 17.80 0.40 8.42
N LEU A 189 17.08 1.12 9.28
CA LEU A 189 17.56 1.48 10.61
C LEU A 189 17.82 0.24 11.47
N PHE A 190 16.91 -0.74 11.48
CA PHE A 190 17.15 -2.01 12.19
C PHE A 190 18.39 -2.74 11.67
N ASN A 191 18.58 -2.79 10.35
CA ASN A 191 19.75 -3.42 9.73
C ASN A 191 21.07 -2.70 10.07
N LEU A 192 21.04 -1.36 10.16
CA LEU A 192 22.22 -0.59 10.57
C LEU A 192 22.56 -0.84 12.04
N VAL A 193 21.54 -0.88 12.91
CA VAL A 193 21.77 -1.10 14.33
C VAL A 193 22.20 -2.54 14.63
N SER A 194 21.71 -3.54 13.85
CA SER A 194 22.15 -4.93 14.00
C SER A 194 23.64 -5.12 13.73
N LEU A 195 24.29 -4.24 12.95
CA LEU A 195 25.75 -4.26 12.77
C LEU A 195 26.52 -4.01 14.08
N PHE A 196 25.88 -3.37 15.07
CA PHE A 196 26.50 -3.03 16.35
C PHE A 196 26.01 -3.93 17.49
N THR A 197 24.91 -4.67 17.33
CA THR A 197 24.32 -5.50 18.39
C THR A 197 23.35 -6.56 17.85
N ASP A 198 23.64 -7.83 18.15
CA ASP A 198 22.81 -8.99 17.77
C ASP A 198 21.45 -9.04 18.48
N LYS A 199 21.29 -8.35 19.63
CA LYS A 199 20.04 -8.34 20.40
C LYS A 199 18.84 -7.74 19.65
N ILE A 200 19.10 -6.96 18.60
CA ILE A 200 18.06 -6.26 17.84
C ILE A 200 17.61 -7.07 16.61
N GLU A 201 18.38 -8.09 16.23
CA GLU A 201 18.04 -9.02 15.15
C GLU A 201 16.70 -9.74 15.41
N PHE A 202 16.48 -10.18 16.65
CA PHE A 202 15.21 -10.78 17.06
C PHE A 202 14.03 -9.84 16.84
N LEU A 203 14.14 -8.55 17.18
CA LEU A 203 13.05 -7.59 16.99
C LEU A 203 12.78 -7.28 15.52
N ARG A 204 13.83 -7.29 14.68
CA ARG A 204 13.72 -7.06 13.24
C ARG A 204 12.79 -8.10 12.60
N GLU A 205 12.97 -9.37 12.93
CA GLU A 205 12.22 -10.49 12.32
C GLU A 205 10.71 -10.42 12.58
N TYR A 206 10.26 -9.84 13.69
CA TYR A 206 8.83 -9.66 13.95
C TYR A 206 8.21 -8.46 13.24
N THR A 207 9.00 -7.60 12.60
CA THR A 207 8.48 -6.38 11.98
C THR A 207 7.76 -6.69 10.67
N LEU A 208 6.64 -6.00 10.44
CA LEU A 208 5.95 -6.05 9.15
C LEU A 208 6.89 -5.67 8.00
N SER A 209 7.76 -4.68 8.20
CA SER A 209 8.72 -4.22 7.20
C SER A 209 9.72 -5.30 6.79
N TYR A 210 10.17 -6.15 7.72
CA TYR A 210 11.06 -7.27 7.41
C TYR A 210 10.37 -8.28 6.47
N HIS A 211 9.19 -8.78 6.85
CA HIS A 211 8.50 -9.79 6.04
C HIS A 211 8.02 -9.26 4.68
N MET A 212 7.62 -7.98 4.59
CA MET A 212 7.30 -7.36 3.31
C MET A 212 8.53 -7.21 2.42
N ASN A 213 9.69 -6.87 3.00
CA ASN A 213 10.94 -6.76 2.27
C ASN A 213 11.44 -8.13 1.80
N GLU A 214 11.35 -9.15 2.64
CA GLU A 214 11.70 -10.53 2.30
C GLU A 214 10.83 -11.04 1.14
N ALA A 215 9.51 -10.82 1.21
CA ALA A 215 8.60 -11.16 0.12
C ALA A 215 9.00 -10.43 -1.18
N SER A 216 9.29 -9.13 -1.11
CA SER A 216 9.72 -8.34 -2.27
C SER A 216 11.08 -8.80 -2.84
N ASN A 217 12.03 -9.21 -1.99
CA ASN A 217 13.34 -9.69 -2.44
C ASN A 217 13.23 -11.06 -3.10
N GLN A 218 12.42 -11.96 -2.55
CA GLN A 218 12.12 -13.26 -3.17
C GLN A 218 11.46 -13.07 -4.53
N MET A 219 10.51 -12.13 -4.67
CA MET A 219 9.90 -11.77 -5.96
C MET A 219 10.94 -11.27 -6.96
N MET A 220 11.82 -10.36 -6.53
CA MET A 220 12.81 -9.77 -7.43
C MET A 220 13.86 -10.81 -7.86
N GLY A 221 14.22 -11.74 -6.96
CA GLY A 221 15.09 -12.87 -7.26
C GLY A 221 14.49 -13.82 -8.29
N SER A 222 13.21 -14.15 -8.20
CA SER A 222 12.56 -15.05 -9.18
C SER A 222 12.42 -14.39 -10.55
N ILE A 223 12.00 -13.12 -10.59
CA ILE A 223 11.80 -12.35 -11.84
C ILE A 223 13.13 -12.13 -12.58
N ILE A 224 14.21 -11.80 -11.86
CA ILE A 224 15.52 -11.55 -12.48
C ILE A 224 16.26 -12.88 -12.77
N GLY A 225 16.06 -13.90 -11.93
CA GLY A 225 16.72 -15.20 -12.05
C GLY A 225 16.12 -16.14 -13.11
N GLY A 226 15.02 -15.76 -13.76
CA GLY A 226 14.34 -16.59 -14.75
C GLY A 226 13.54 -17.75 -14.13
N GLU A 227 13.35 -17.76 -12.81
CA GLU A 227 12.41 -18.68 -12.15
C GLU A 227 11.01 -18.10 -12.32
N THR A 228 10.25 -18.70 -13.24
CA THR A 228 8.99 -18.14 -13.73
C THR A 228 7.85 -18.20 -12.70
N ALA A 229 7.94 -19.09 -11.69
CA ALA A 229 6.88 -19.29 -10.71
C ALA A 229 7.20 -18.65 -9.36
N TYR A 230 6.64 -17.48 -9.09
CA TYR A 230 6.68 -16.91 -7.73
C TYR A 230 5.63 -17.59 -6.84
N SER A 231 6.07 -18.24 -5.77
CA SER A 231 5.16 -18.76 -4.75
C SER A 231 4.68 -17.64 -3.83
N ALA A 232 3.37 -17.58 -3.58
CA ALA A 232 2.79 -16.59 -2.67
C ALA A 232 3.46 -16.65 -1.29
N SER A 233 3.94 -15.50 -0.79
CA SER A 233 4.47 -15.39 0.57
C SER A 233 3.32 -15.37 1.58
N PHE A 234 2.70 -16.53 1.80
CA PHE A 234 1.60 -16.71 2.76
C PHE A 234 1.98 -16.24 4.16
N GLN A 235 3.25 -16.37 4.53
CA GLN A 235 3.78 -15.83 5.79
C GLN A 235 3.67 -14.30 5.82
N ALA A 236 4.14 -13.61 4.78
CA ALA A 236 4.03 -12.16 4.68
C ALA A 236 2.57 -11.68 4.74
N TRP A 237 1.67 -12.39 4.04
CA TRP A 237 0.23 -12.10 4.07
C TRP A 237 -0.38 -12.30 5.45
N GLY A 238 -0.06 -13.41 6.11
CA GLY A 238 -0.50 -13.70 7.47
C GLY A 238 -0.03 -12.63 8.45
N VAL A 239 1.24 -12.25 8.38
CA VAL A 239 1.81 -11.18 9.22
C VAL A 239 1.11 -9.84 8.97
N ALA A 240 0.89 -9.45 7.71
CA ALA A 240 0.18 -8.21 7.37
C ALA A 240 -1.24 -8.17 7.96
N LEU A 241 -1.98 -9.28 7.88
CA LEU A 241 -3.31 -9.39 8.47
C LEU A 241 -3.28 -9.35 10.00
N ILE A 242 -2.32 -10.02 10.62
CA ILE A 242 -2.12 -9.96 12.08
C ILE A 242 -1.85 -8.52 12.51
N TYR A 243 -0.96 -7.81 11.81
CA TYR A 243 -0.66 -6.41 12.08
C TYR A 243 -1.89 -5.51 11.91
N LEU A 244 -2.70 -5.72 10.86
CA LEU A 244 -3.96 -5.00 10.68
C LEU A 244 -4.88 -5.16 11.91
N VAL A 245 -5.07 -6.38 12.38
CA VAL A 245 -5.96 -6.67 13.52
C VAL A 245 -5.39 -6.12 14.83
N ILE A 246 -4.14 -6.45 15.15
CA ILE A 246 -3.50 -6.03 16.42
C ILE A 246 -3.37 -4.50 16.46
N ALA A 247 -2.93 -3.86 15.39
CA ALA A 247 -2.78 -2.41 15.36
C ALA A 247 -4.14 -1.70 15.46
N SER A 248 -5.20 -2.27 14.89
CA SER A 248 -6.56 -1.74 15.06
C SER A 248 -7.03 -1.85 16.52
N ILE A 249 -6.77 -2.97 17.19
CA ILE A 249 -7.10 -3.14 18.62
C ILE A 249 -6.33 -2.13 19.47
N ILE A 250 -5.02 -1.99 19.25
CA ILE A 250 -4.19 -1.01 19.96
C ILE A 250 -4.71 0.41 19.66
N GLY A 251 -5.05 0.72 18.42
CA GLY A 251 -5.61 2.01 18.02
C GLY A 251 -6.91 2.35 18.76
N ILE A 252 -7.80 1.37 18.96
CA ILE A 252 -9.02 1.53 19.77
C ILE A 252 -8.66 1.83 21.23
N ILE A 253 -7.73 1.09 21.82
CA ILE A 253 -7.29 1.30 23.21
C ILE A 253 -6.69 2.70 23.38
N VAL A 254 -5.85 3.14 22.43
CA VAL A 254 -5.24 4.46 22.42
C VAL A 254 -6.31 5.55 22.33
N LEU A 255 -7.24 5.44 21.37
CA LEU A 255 -8.35 6.39 21.24
C LEU A 255 -9.21 6.45 22.51
N ASN A 256 -9.43 5.32 23.19
CA ASN A 256 -10.21 5.28 24.42
C ASN A 256 -9.55 6.05 25.57
N LYS A 257 -8.22 6.08 25.62
CA LYS A 257 -7.45 6.74 26.69
C LYS A 257 -7.17 8.22 26.45
N ILE A 258 -7.31 8.69 25.22
CA ILE A 258 -6.94 10.05 24.85
C ILE A 258 -8.18 10.95 24.83
N GLU A 259 -8.01 12.15 25.40
CA GLU A 259 -8.96 13.25 25.24
C GLU A 259 -8.87 13.81 23.82
N ILE A 260 -10.03 13.95 23.18
CA ILE A 260 -10.12 14.50 21.82
C ILE A 260 -9.88 16.00 21.92
N LYS A 261 -8.87 16.51 21.21
CA LYS A 261 -8.60 17.95 21.16
C LYS A 261 -9.82 18.66 20.57
N GLU A 262 -10.24 19.75 21.21
CA GLU A 262 -11.31 20.60 20.70
C GLU A 262 -10.87 21.31 19.42
N GLY A 263 -11.74 21.33 18.42
CA GLY A 263 -11.53 22.11 17.21
C GLY A 263 -11.55 23.59 17.55
N LYS A 264 -10.43 24.30 17.27
CA LYS A 264 -10.39 25.76 17.32
C LYS A 264 -11.17 26.38 16.17
#